data_AF-A0A1G7XAU3-F1
#
_entry.id   AF-A0A1G7XAU3-F1
#
_cell.length_a   1.000
_cell.length_b   1.000
_cell.length_c   1.000
_cell.angle_alpha   90.00
_cell.angle_beta   90.00
_cell.angle_gamma   90.00
#
_symmetry.space_group_name_H-M   'P 1'
#
loop_
_entity.id
_entity.type
_entity.pdbx_description
1 polymer ?
#
loop_
_entity_poly.entity_id
_entity_poly.type
_entity_poly.pdbx_seq_one_letter_code
_entity_poly.pdbx_strand_id
1 'polypeptide(L)' 'MKMTQELVDKVRAYVAERRKQIDESEDPRQASIDHLKEIGYLDENGEVAERYRGGIPEYCKPVTRTA' A
#
# COMPACT_ATOMS: atom_id res chain seq x y z
N MET A 1 -0.46 9.87 18.61
CA MET A 1 -1.80 10.11 18.03
C MET A 1 -2.51 8.76 17.92
N LYS A 2 -3.65 8.55 18.60
CA LYS A 2 -4.42 7.31 18.43
C LYS A 2 -5.19 7.39 17.12
N MET A 3 -4.90 6.50 16.17
CA MET A 3 -5.73 6.31 14.98
C MET A 3 -7.13 5.90 15.46
N THR A 4 -8.17 6.67 15.11
CA THR A 4 -9.53 6.35 15.55
C THR A 4 -10.05 5.13 14.80
N GLN A 5 -10.87 4.30 15.44
CA GLN A 5 -11.44 3.09 14.83
C GLN A 5 -12.17 3.43 13.52
N GLU A 6 -12.89 4.55 13.47
CA GLU A 6 -13.54 5.06 12.26
C GLU A 6 -12.57 5.33 11.11
N LEU A 7 -11.36 5.85 11.41
CA LEU A 7 -10.35 6.08 10.38
C LEU A 7 -9.80 4.76 9.86
N VAL A 8 -9.59 3.78 10.75
CA VAL A 8 -9.15 2.43 10.38
C VAL A 8 -10.19 1.74 9.48
N ASP A 9 -11.47 1.84 9.82
CA ASP A 9 -12.56 1.26 9.02
C ASP A 9 -12.67 1.92 7.64
N LYS A 10 -12.54 3.25 7.55
CA LYS A 10 -12.51 3.97 6.26
C LYS A 10 -11.33 3.53 5.39
N VAL A 11 -10.13 3.40 5.97
CA VAL A 11 -8.95 2.90 5.24
C VAL A 11 -9.18 1.46 4.77
N ARG A 12 -9.73 0.59 5.63
CA ARG A 12 -10.02 -0.80 5.27
C ARG A 12 -11.04 -0.90 4.13
N ALA A 13 -12.11 -0.11 4.17
CA ALA A 13 -13.11 -0.07 3.12
C ALA A 13 -12.51 0.39 1.78
N TYR A 14 -11.71 1.46 1.81
CA TYR A 14 -11.00 1.95 0.62
C TYR A 14 -10.08 0.88 0.01
N VAL A 15 -9.27 0.20 0.84
CA VAL A 15 -8.36 -0.86 0.37
C VAL A 15 -9.14 -2.04 -0.20
N ALA A 16 -10.26 -2.44 0.42
CA ALA A 16 -11.09 -3.54 -0.07
C ALA A 16 -11.70 -3.24 -1.44
N GLU A 17 -12.21 -2.03 -1.64
CA GLU A 17 -12.77 -1.60 -2.93
C GLU A 17 -11.71 -1.57 -4.03
N ARG A 18 -10.54 -0.98 -3.76
CA ARG A 18 -9.43 -0.92 -4.72
C ARG A 18 -8.91 -2.29 -5.09
N ARG A 19 -8.81 -3.20 -4.11
CA ARG A 19 -8.40 -4.58 -4.37
C ARG A 19 -9.40 -5.31 -5.26
N LYS A 20 -10.70 -5.08 -5.07
CA LYS A 20 -11.75 -5.64 -5.93
C LYS A 20 -11.60 -5.15 -7.38
N GLN A 21 -11.39 -3.85 -7.58
CA GLN A 21 -11.19 -3.26 -8.91
C GLN A 21 -9.96 -3.84 -9.63
N ILE A 22 -8.86 -4.04 -8.90
CA ILE A 22 -7.62 -4.65 -9.44
C ILE A 22 -7.86 -6.12 -9.79
N ASP A 23 -8.54 -6.88 -8.93
CA ASP A 23 -8.80 -8.32 -9.14
C ASP A 23 -9.74 -8.57 -10.33
N GLU A 24 -10.71 -7.68 -10.55
CA GLU A 24 -11.64 -7.70 -11.68
C GLU A 24 -11.05 -7.15 -12.99
N SER A 25 -9.81 -6.63 -12.96
CA SER A 25 -9.14 -6.11 -14.16
C SER A 25 -8.62 -7.24 -15.06
N GLU A 26 -8.54 -6.98 -16.37
CA GLU A 26 -8.03 -7.96 -17.36
C GLU A 26 -6.57 -8.37 -17.07
N ASP A 27 -5.74 -7.43 -16.59
CA ASP A 27 -4.41 -7.70 -16.06
C ASP A 27 -4.27 -7.11 -14.64
N PRO A 28 -4.53 -7.91 -13.58
CA PRO A 28 -4.47 -7.46 -12.19
C PRO A 28 -3.07 -7.00 -11.76
N ARG A 29 -2.01 -7.56 -12.38
CA ARG A 29 -0.64 -7.20 -12.06
C ARG A 29 -0.33 -5.80 -12.58
N GLN A 30 -0.69 -5.51 -13.83
CA GLN A 30 -0.51 -4.21 -14.45
C GLN A 30 -1.36 -3.16 -13.73
N ALA A 31 -2.63 -3.46 -13.44
CA ALA A 31 -3.51 -2.57 -12.66
C ALA A 31 -2.93 -2.21 -11.28
N SER A 32 -2.26 -3.17 -10.63
CA SER A 32 -1.53 -2.90 -9.38
C SER A 32 -0.35 -1.96 -9.59
N ILE A 33 0.46 -2.18 -10.63
CA ILE A 33 1.62 -1.32 -10.96
C ILE A 33 1.16 0.10 -11.27
N ASP A 34 0.12 0.27 -12.07
CA ASP A 34 -0.42 1.57 -12.44
C ASP A 34 -0.94 2.33 -11.22
N HIS A 35 -1.65 1.66 -10.32
CA HIS A 35 -2.08 2.27 -9.07
C HIS A 35 -0.90 2.66 -8.17
N LEU A 36 0.12 1.81 -8.06
CA LEU A 36 1.30 2.13 -7.26
C LEU A 36 2.10 3.31 -7.85
N LYS A 37 2.10 3.47 -9.17
CA LYS A 37 2.64 4.67 -9.84
C LYS A 37 1.77 5.91 -9.58
N GLU A 38 0.45 5.79 -9.67
CA GLU A 38 -0.52 6.87 -9.41
C GLU A 38 -0.35 7.48 -8.02
N ILE A 39 -0.19 6.65 -6.98
CA ILE A 39 0.02 7.12 -5.60
C ILE A 39 1.47 7.55 -5.33
N GLY A 40 2.35 7.47 -6.34
CA GLY A 40 3.77 7.85 -6.25
C GLY A 40 4.60 6.91 -5.38
N TYR A 41 4.14 5.68 -5.15
CA TYR A 41 4.91 4.64 -4.48
C TYR A 41 5.97 4.05 -5.42
N LEU A 42 5.60 3.85 -6.68
CA LEU A 42 6.53 3.51 -7.76
C LEU A 42 6.85 4.73 -8.62
N ASP A 43 8.08 4.80 -9.12
CA ASP A 43 8.50 5.77 -10.13
C ASP A 43 8.18 5.29 -11.57
N GLU A 44 8.51 6.10 -12.56
CA GLU A 44 8.22 5.85 -13.98
C GLU A 44 8.80 4.52 -14.48
N ASN A 45 9.94 4.09 -13.92
CA ASN A 45 10.61 2.83 -14.23
C ASN A 45 9.99 1.62 -13.49
N GLY A 46 8.99 1.85 -12.63
CA GLY A 46 8.37 0.79 -11.83
C GLY A 46 9.20 0.38 -10.61
N GLU A 47 10.21 1.15 -10.23
CA GLU A 47 10.95 0.95 -8.99
C GLU A 47 10.32 1.73 -7.83
N VAL A 48 10.64 1.38 -6.59
CA VAL A 48 10.16 2.11 -5.41
C VAL A 48 10.77 3.52 -5.40
N ALA A 49 9.89 4.53 -5.32
CA ALA A 49 10.28 5.93 -5.33
C ALA A 49 11.25 6.24 -4.18
N GLU A 50 12.23 7.12 -4.43
CA GLU A 50 13.35 7.42 -3.53
C GLU A 50 12.92 7.74 -2.09
N ARG A 51 11.79 8.46 -1.93
CA ARG A 51 11.20 8.79 -0.62
C ARG A 51 10.77 7.58 0.24
N TYR A 52 10.57 6.43 -0.40
CA TYR A 52 10.25 5.15 0.23
C TYR A 52 11.42 4.16 0.13
N ARG A 53 12.49 4.53 -0.60
CA ARG A 53 13.70 3.75 -0.85
C ARG A 53 14.63 3.85 0.38
N GLY A 54 14.17 3.20 1.45
CA GLY A 54 14.83 3.10 2.76
C GLY A 54 14.15 2.08 3.69
N GLY A 55 13.07 1.45 3.21
CA GLY A 55 12.28 0.51 3.97
C GLY A 55 11.34 1.20 4.96
N ILE A 56 10.54 0.39 5.63
CA ILE A 56 9.76 0.84 6.79
C ILE A 56 10.78 1.27 7.86
N PRO A 57 10.74 2.52 8.37
CA PRO A 57 11.68 2.96 9.38
C PRO A 57 11.60 2.03 10.59
N GLU A 58 12.72 1.80 11.28
CA GLU A 58 12.83 0.69 12.24
C GLU A 58 11.74 0.68 13.32
N TYR A 59 11.27 1.87 13.72
CA TYR A 59 10.18 2.04 14.69
C TYR A 59 8.80 1.57 14.19
N CYS A 60 8.64 1.36 12.88
CA CYS A 60 7.43 0.83 12.23
C CYS A 60 7.59 -0.63 11.80
N LYS A 61 8.77 -1.25 11.99
CA LYS A 61 8.93 -2.69 11.71
C LYS A 61 8.03 -3.48 12.67
N PRO A 62 7.27 -4.48 12.19
CA PRO A 62 6.48 -5.32 13.07
C PRO A 62 7.41 -5.99 14.08
N VAL A 63 7.15 -5.81 15.38
CA VAL A 63 7.80 -6.57 16.43
C VAL A 63 7.48 -8.04 16.21
N THR A 64 8.47 -8.80 15.73
CA THR A 64 8.40 -10.26 15.76
C THR A 64 8.22 -10.67 17.21
N ARG A 65 7.00 -11.09 17.60
CA ARG A 65 6.79 -11.82 18.84
C ARG A 65 7.58 -13.12 18.71
N THR A 66 8.77 -13.16 19.30
CA THR A 66 9.42 -14.42 19.65
C THR A 66 8.49 -15.17 20.59
N ALA A 67 8.07 -16.35 20.16
CA ALA A 67 7.29 -17.30 20.95
C ALA A 67 8.08 -17.82 22.15
#